data_AF-A0A847MQH3-F1
#
_entry.id   AF-A0A847MQH3-F1
#
_cell.length_a   1.000
_cell.length_b   1.000
_cell.length_c   1.000
_cell.angle_alpha   90.00
_cell.angle_beta   90.00
_cell.angle_gamma   90.00
#
_symmetry.space_group_name_H-M   'P 1'
#
loop_
_entity.id
_entity.type
_entity.pdbx_description
1 polymer ?
#
loop_
_entity_poly.entity_id
_entity_poly.type
_entity_poly.pdbx_seq_one_letter_code
_entity_poly.pdbx_strand_id
1 'polypeptide(L)'
;WRMHLYQQAYGFTSLRLFVDGFELWLGLIVIGVLVSLRSLSTRWLGRAAVLSAATLLIGLAVMNPDAWVARHNIDRFEASGQLDAAYLASLSDDAVPTIAESSLPEDLKACVLHVDPYTYLASPADAVDPAERDDWLELNLGRHRALEARAQVTPPSEPATCEAFFDGDIRNASRSR
;
A
#
# COMPACT_ATOMS: atom_id res chain seq x y z
N TRP A 1 5.99 -23.04 -0.79
CA TRP A 1 6.90 -22.60 0.29
C TRP A 1 8.30 -22.21 -0.20
N ARG A 2 8.40 -21.46 -1.30
CA ARG A 2 9.60 -20.67 -1.67
C ARG A 2 9.28 -19.19 -1.83
N MET A 3 8.04 -18.85 -2.23
CA MET A 3 7.60 -17.45 -2.36
C MET A 3 7.60 -16.66 -1.04
N HIS A 4 7.26 -17.29 0.09
CA HIS A 4 7.32 -16.61 1.38
C HIS A 4 8.76 -16.16 1.75
N LEU A 5 9.79 -16.95 1.38
CA LEU A 5 11.19 -16.59 1.58
C LEU A 5 11.64 -15.44 0.67
N TYR A 6 11.11 -15.34 -0.56
CA TYR A 6 11.37 -14.21 -1.45
C TYR A 6 10.67 -12.91 -1.01
N GLN A 7 9.48 -12.98 -0.41
CA GLN A 7 8.79 -11.83 0.18
C GLN A 7 9.55 -11.27 1.39
N GLN A 8 10.12 -12.14 2.23
CA GLN A 8 10.99 -11.72 3.33
C GLN A 8 12.28 -11.04 2.82
N ALA A 9 12.83 -11.53 1.70
CA ALA A 9 14.06 -10.98 1.11
C ALA A 9 13.88 -9.66 0.36
N TYR A 10 12.79 -9.48 -0.41
CA TYR A 10 12.61 -8.32 -1.30
C TYR A 10 11.54 -7.31 -0.85
N GLY A 11 10.72 -7.64 0.14
CA GLY A 11 9.64 -6.77 0.64
C GLY A 11 8.25 -7.28 0.22
N PHE A 12 7.26 -6.94 1.05
CA PHE A 12 5.86 -7.22 0.74
C PHE A 12 5.36 -6.23 -0.31
N THR A 13 4.60 -6.73 -1.29
CA THR A 13 3.97 -5.86 -2.30
C THR A 13 2.46 -6.10 -2.35
N SER A 14 1.69 -5.02 -2.55
CA SER A 14 0.23 -5.08 -2.64
C SER A 14 -0.23 -6.01 -3.76
N LEU A 15 0.45 -5.99 -4.92
CA LEU A 15 0.14 -6.86 -6.05
C LEU A 15 0.16 -8.35 -5.67
N ARG A 16 1.14 -8.79 -4.88
CA ARG A 16 1.25 -10.20 -4.46
C ARG A 16 0.08 -10.60 -3.57
N LEU A 17 -0.36 -9.72 -2.66
CA LEU A 17 -1.53 -9.98 -1.82
C LEU A 17 -2.81 -10.15 -2.64
N PHE A 18 -3.02 -9.30 -3.65
CA PHE A 18 -4.17 -9.42 -4.55
C PHE A 18 -4.12 -10.73 -5.36
N VAL A 19 -2.94 -11.10 -5.86
CA VAL A 19 -2.74 -12.36 -6.58
C VAL A 19 -3.00 -13.58 -5.68
N ASP A 20 -2.44 -13.60 -4.47
CA ASP A 20 -2.62 -14.69 -3.50
C ASP A 20 -4.11 -14.83 -3.13
N GLY A 21 -4.82 -13.71 -2.90
CA GLY A 21 -6.25 -13.70 -2.64
C GLY A 21 -7.08 -14.24 -3.81
N PHE A 22 -6.73 -13.88 -5.04
CA PHE A 22 -7.39 -14.37 -6.25
C PHE A 22 -7.14 -15.87 -6.46
N GLU A 23 -5.92 -16.35 -6.23
CA GLU A 23 -5.59 -17.78 -6.31
C GLU A 23 -6.42 -18.60 -5.32
N LEU A 24 -6.54 -18.14 -4.07
CA LEU A 24 -7.39 -18.77 -3.07
C LEU A 24 -8.87 -18.82 -3.49
N TRP A 25 -9.37 -17.74 -4.11
CA TRP A 25 -10.74 -17.69 -4.62
C TRP A 25 -10.97 -18.65 -5.79
N LEU A 26 -10.02 -18.78 -6.71
CA LEU A 26 -10.09 -19.78 -7.76
C LEU A 26 -10.09 -21.20 -7.19
N GLY A 27 -9.25 -21.47 -6.19
CA GLY A 27 -9.26 -22.74 -5.45
C GLY A 27 -10.63 -23.05 -4.87
N LEU A 28 -11.30 -22.06 -4.27
CA LEU A 28 -12.65 -22.19 -3.74
C LEU A 28 -13.68 -22.50 -4.84
N ILE A 29 -13.58 -21.86 -6.01
CA ILE A 29 -14.45 -22.18 -7.16
C ILE A 29 -14.24 -23.62 -7.62
N VAL A 30 -13.00 -24.07 -7.74
CA VAL A 30 -12.68 -25.45 -8.13
C VAL A 30 -13.32 -26.44 -7.15
N ILE A 31 -13.21 -26.19 -5.85
CA ILE A 31 -13.89 -27.00 -4.81
C ILE A 31 -15.41 -26.95 -5.01
N GLY A 32 -15.99 -25.78 -5.24
CA GLY A 32 -17.42 -25.62 -5.52
C GLY A 32 -17.90 -26.42 -6.73
N VAL A 33 -17.11 -26.43 -7.81
CA VAL A 33 -17.38 -27.25 -9.01
C VAL A 33 -17.35 -28.73 -8.65
N LEU A 34 -16.33 -29.20 -7.93
CA LEU A 34 -16.22 -30.60 -7.49
C LEU A 34 -17.44 -31.04 -6.66
N VAL A 35 -17.93 -30.18 -5.75
CA VAL A 35 -19.14 -30.45 -4.97
C VAL A 35 -20.39 -30.49 -5.87
N SER A 36 -20.47 -29.60 -6.86
CA SER A 36 -21.61 -29.56 -7.79
C SER A 36 -21.75 -30.84 -8.61
N LEU A 37 -20.64 -31.52 -8.93
CA LEU A 37 -20.65 -32.83 -9.61
C LEU A 37 -21.38 -33.89 -8.77
N ARG A 38 -21.25 -33.83 -7.44
CA ARG A 38 -21.94 -34.75 -6.53
C ARG A 38 -23.42 -34.38 -6.32
N SER A 39 -23.75 -33.09 -6.36
CA SER A 39 -25.12 -32.60 -6.16
C SER A 39 -25.97 -32.61 -7.45
N LEU A 40 -25.39 -32.86 -8.63
CA LEU A 40 -26.05 -32.81 -9.95
C LEU A 40 -26.77 -31.47 -10.25
N SER A 41 -26.40 -30.40 -9.54
CA SER A 41 -27.01 -29.08 -9.66
C SER A 41 -25.95 -28.01 -9.64
N THR A 42 -25.90 -27.21 -10.71
CA THR A 42 -24.97 -26.09 -10.88
C THR A 42 -25.64 -24.74 -10.58
N ARG A 43 -26.95 -24.72 -10.31
CA ARG A 43 -27.74 -23.48 -10.12
C ARG A 43 -27.28 -22.63 -8.94
N TRP A 44 -26.71 -23.25 -7.91
CA TRP A 44 -26.19 -22.57 -6.73
C TRP A 44 -24.76 -22.04 -6.91
N LEU A 45 -23.99 -22.61 -7.85
CA LEU A 45 -22.56 -22.33 -8.01
C LEU A 45 -22.30 -20.88 -8.39
N GLY A 46 -23.06 -20.34 -9.35
CA GLY A 46 -22.91 -18.94 -9.76
C GLY A 46 -23.17 -17.97 -8.62
N ARG A 47 -24.22 -18.22 -7.80
CA ARG A 47 -24.52 -17.39 -6.62
C ARG A 47 -23.42 -17.51 -5.57
N ALA A 48 -22.95 -18.71 -5.29
CA ALA A 48 -21.87 -18.95 -4.34
C ALA A 48 -20.57 -18.25 -4.77
N ALA A 49 -20.23 -18.28 -6.06
CA ALA A 49 -19.04 -17.62 -6.61
C ALA A 49 -19.12 -16.08 -6.49
N VAL A 50 -20.28 -15.48 -6.79
CA VAL A 50 -20.48 -14.03 -6.63
C VAL A 50 -20.41 -13.63 -5.16
N LEU A 51 -21.08 -14.38 -4.28
CA LEU A 51 -21.06 -14.10 -2.84
C LEU A 51 -19.65 -14.25 -2.24
N SER A 52 -18.90 -15.27 -2.66
CA SER A 52 -17.52 -15.45 -2.19
C SER A 52 -16.58 -14.38 -2.72
N ALA A 53 -16.75 -13.93 -3.97
CA ALA A 53 -15.98 -12.82 -4.53
C ALA A 53 -16.27 -11.52 -3.79
N ALA A 54 -17.55 -11.20 -3.56
CA ALA A 54 -17.95 -10.02 -2.80
C ALA A 54 -17.38 -10.05 -1.37
N THR A 55 -17.44 -11.22 -0.71
CA THR A 55 -16.88 -11.41 0.63
C THR A 55 -15.37 -11.19 0.64
N LEU A 56 -14.65 -11.73 -0.34
CA LEU A 56 -13.20 -11.52 -0.48
C LEU A 56 -12.86 -10.04 -0.66
N LEU A 57 -13.57 -9.35 -1.57
CA LEU A 57 -13.34 -7.93 -1.85
C LEU A 57 -13.62 -7.06 -0.62
N ILE A 58 -14.71 -7.32 0.10
CA ILE A 58 -15.02 -6.65 1.37
C ILE A 58 -13.92 -6.92 2.38
N GLY A 59 -13.46 -8.17 2.50
CA GLY A 59 -12.36 -8.55 3.38
C GLY A 59 -11.07 -7.79 3.06
N LEU A 60 -10.70 -7.68 1.78
CA LEU A 60 -9.54 -6.92 1.32
C LEU A 60 -9.69 -5.42 1.60
N ALA A 61 -10.87 -4.84 1.33
CA ALA A 61 -11.14 -3.43 1.59
C ALA A 61 -11.04 -3.10 3.08
N VAL A 62 -11.58 -3.96 3.96
CA VAL A 62 -11.50 -3.79 5.42
C VAL A 62 -10.07 -3.99 5.94
N MET A 63 -9.32 -4.93 5.37
CA MET A 63 -7.93 -5.19 5.76
C MET A 63 -7.00 -4.02 5.44
N ASN A 64 -7.30 -3.25 4.38
CA ASN A 64 -6.46 -2.20 3.81
C ASN A 64 -5.05 -2.75 3.50
N PRO A 65 -4.86 -3.39 2.34
CA PRO A 65 -3.62 -4.10 2.02
C PRO A 65 -2.41 -3.17 1.98
N ASP A 66 -2.57 -1.93 1.56
CA ASP A 66 -1.46 -0.97 1.47
C ASP A 66 -0.96 -0.56 2.87
N ALA A 67 -1.87 -0.28 3.82
CA ALA A 67 -1.51 -0.06 5.21
C ALA A 67 -0.91 -1.31 5.88
N TRP A 68 -1.38 -2.50 5.51
CA TRP A 68 -0.79 -3.76 6.01
C TRP A 68 0.63 -3.97 5.48
N VAL A 69 0.86 -3.73 4.18
CA VAL A 69 2.18 -3.81 3.53
C VAL A 69 3.14 -2.77 4.11
N ALA A 70 2.68 -1.54 4.34
CA ALA A 70 3.47 -0.48 4.94
C ALA A 70 3.98 -0.89 6.33
N ARG A 71 3.08 -1.33 7.23
CA ARG A 71 3.46 -1.83 8.57
C ARG A 71 4.53 -2.90 8.49
N HIS A 72 4.30 -3.93 7.68
CA HIS A 72 5.21 -5.07 7.61
C HIS A 72 6.60 -4.70 7.06
N ASN A 73 6.69 -3.76 6.12
CA ASN A 73 7.96 -3.27 5.61
C ASN A 73 8.69 -2.39 6.64
N ILE A 74 7.96 -1.60 7.42
CA ILE A 74 8.50 -0.77 8.51
C ILE A 74 9.00 -1.66 9.67
N ASP A 75 8.23 -2.65 10.10
CA ASP A 75 8.63 -3.60 11.14
C ASP A 75 9.92 -4.34 10.74
N ARG A 76 10.05 -4.68 9.45
CA ARG A 76 11.28 -5.28 8.91
C ARG A 76 12.46 -4.31 8.90
N PHE A 77 12.22 -3.02 8.70
CA PHE A 77 13.26 -2.00 8.73
C PHE A 77 13.90 -1.93 10.12
N GLU A 78 13.12 -2.03 11.19
CA GLU A 78 13.65 -2.06 12.56
C GLU A 78 14.59 -3.25 12.78
N ALA A 79 14.28 -4.41 12.19
CA ALA A 79 15.08 -5.63 12.35
C ALA A 79 16.31 -5.70 11.43
N SER A 80 16.22 -5.19 10.20
CA SER A 80 17.24 -5.39 9.15
C SER A 80 17.97 -4.11 8.72
N GLY A 81 17.42 -2.93 9.05
CA GLY A 81 17.88 -1.64 8.57
C GLY A 81 17.85 -1.50 7.05
N GLN A 82 16.99 -2.27 6.37
CA GLN A 82 16.76 -2.19 4.92
C GLN A 82 15.28 -1.87 4.68
N LEU A 83 15.02 -0.86 3.85
CA LEU A 83 13.68 -0.42 3.46
C LEU A 83 13.74 0.07 2.01
N ASP A 84 12.72 -0.23 1.22
CA ASP A 84 12.59 0.39 -0.09
C ASP A 84 11.72 1.64 0.09
N ALA A 85 12.39 2.79 0.32
CA ALA A 85 11.71 4.05 0.58
C ALA A 85 10.92 4.53 -0.65
N ALA A 86 11.41 4.23 -1.86
CA ALA A 86 10.71 4.59 -3.09
C ALA A 86 9.41 3.77 -3.22
N TYR A 87 9.47 2.48 -2.94
CA TYR A 87 8.27 1.65 -2.89
C TYR A 87 7.28 2.13 -1.83
N LEU A 88 7.76 2.45 -0.62
CA LEU A 88 6.92 2.93 0.48
C LEU A 88 6.21 4.26 0.13
N ALA A 89 6.90 5.18 -0.57
CA ALA A 89 6.35 6.46 -1.02
C ALA A 89 5.35 6.30 -2.18
N SER A 90 5.49 5.25 -2.98
CA SER A 90 4.56 4.93 -4.08
C SER A 90 3.26 4.23 -3.63
N LEU A 91 3.15 3.87 -2.36
CA LEU A 91 1.92 3.29 -1.83
C LEU A 91 0.76 4.29 -1.89
N SER A 92 -0.45 3.76 -1.97
CA SER A 92 -1.68 4.58 -1.98
C SER A 92 -1.80 5.44 -0.71
N ASP A 93 -2.64 6.48 -0.79
CA ASP A 93 -2.99 7.37 0.32
C ASP A 93 -3.48 6.61 1.58
N ASP A 94 -4.06 5.43 1.41
CA ASP A 94 -4.50 4.58 2.51
C ASP A 94 -3.37 4.07 3.42
N ALA A 95 -2.11 4.09 2.96
CA ALA A 95 -0.93 3.75 3.75
C ALA A 95 -0.34 4.95 4.52
N VAL A 96 -0.69 6.18 4.15
CA VAL A 96 -0.09 7.41 4.68
C VAL A 96 -0.23 7.53 6.20
N PRO A 97 -1.40 7.29 6.83
CA PRO A 97 -1.53 7.38 8.28
C PRO A 97 -0.59 6.40 9.01
N THR A 98 -0.45 5.19 8.48
CA THR A 98 0.45 4.18 9.02
C THR A 98 1.91 4.63 8.97
N ILE A 99 2.32 5.27 7.87
CA ILE A 99 3.69 5.77 7.71
C ILE A 99 3.94 6.97 8.64
N ALA A 100 2.98 7.89 8.76
CA ALA A 100 3.10 9.07 9.62
C ALA A 100 3.26 8.70 11.11
N GLU A 101 2.47 7.74 11.59
CA GLU A 101 2.46 7.24 12.96
C GLU A 101 3.63 6.29 13.28
N SER A 102 4.43 5.93 12.27
CA SER A 102 5.53 4.98 12.45
C SER A 102 6.74 5.55 13.20
N SER A 103 7.55 4.61 13.71
CA SER A 103 8.86 4.81 14.36
C SER A 103 9.98 5.21 13.39
N LEU A 104 9.69 5.39 12.09
CA LEU A 104 10.69 5.82 11.12
C LEU A 104 11.29 7.19 11.49
N PRO A 105 12.58 7.43 11.16
CA PRO A 105 13.21 8.74 11.27
C PRO A 105 12.37 9.86 10.61
N GLU A 106 12.32 11.04 11.23
CA GLU A 106 11.46 12.15 10.79
C GLU A 106 11.78 12.65 9.38
N ASP A 107 13.05 12.67 9.00
CA ASP A 107 13.54 13.02 7.67
C ASP A 107 13.08 12.02 6.61
N LEU A 108 13.19 10.72 6.90
CA LEU A 108 12.70 9.67 6.03
C LEU A 108 11.17 9.72 5.89
N LYS A 109 10.44 9.98 6.98
CA LYS A 109 8.98 10.20 6.93
C LYS A 109 8.63 11.40 6.08
N ALA A 110 9.33 12.52 6.25
CA ALA A 110 9.11 13.73 5.47
C ALA A 110 9.29 13.47 3.96
N CYS A 111 10.36 12.75 3.58
CA CYS A 111 10.59 12.37 2.19
C CYS A 111 9.52 11.43 1.64
N VAL A 112 9.20 10.35 2.35
CA VAL A 112 8.21 9.34 1.90
C VAL A 112 6.80 9.94 1.78
N LEU A 113 6.44 10.87 2.67
CA LEU A 113 5.10 11.44 2.73
C LEU A 113 4.87 12.68 1.86
N HIS A 114 5.93 13.39 1.46
CA HIS A 114 5.80 14.66 0.73
C HIS A 114 6.52 14.69 -0.61
N VAL A 115 7.33 13.69 -0.93
CA VAL A 115 8.08 13.62 -2.20
C VAL A 115 7.71 12.35 -2.94
N ASP A 116 7.27 12.50 -4.19
CA ASP A 116 7.02 11.37 -5.08
C ASP A 116 8.34 10.93 -5.75
N PRO A 117 8.76 9.66 -5.60
CA PRO A 117 10.05 9.19 -6.08
C PRO A 117 10.11 8.98 -7.61
N TYR A 118 8.96 8.92 -8.29
CA TYR A 118 8.87 8.63 -9.73
C TYR A 118 8.45 9.85 -10.54
N THR A 119 8.05 10.94 -9.87
CA THR A 119 7.57 12.15 -10.53
C THR A 119 8.60 13.27 -10.42
N TYR A 120 9.42 13.41 -11.46
CA TYR A 120 10.36 14.53 -11.61
C TYR A 120 9.67 15.85 -12.05
N LEU A 121 8.35 15.86 -12.25
CA LEU A 121 7.62 16.90 -12.99
C LEU A 121 6.26 17.27 -12.36
N ALA A 122 6.11 17.23 -11.04
CA ALA A 122 5.00 17.96 -10.44
C ALA A 122 5.32 19.46 -10.53
N SER A 123 5.02 20.08 -11.67
CA SER A 123 5.05 21.54 -11.79
C SER A 123 4.06 22.10 -10.76
N PRO A 124 4.42 23.16 -10.01
CA PRO A 124 3.47 23.85 -9.13
C PRO A 124 2.19 24.33 -9.86
N ALA A 125 2.24 24.41 -11.20
CA ALA A 125 1.12 24.76 -12.06
C ALA A 125 0.08 23.64 -12.25
N ASP A 126 0.45 22.37 -12.03
CA ASP A 126 -0.46 21.22 -12.10
C ASP A 126 -1.07 20.87 -10.72
N ALA A 127 -0.66 21.61 -9.68
CA ALA A 127 -1.27 21.54 -8.36
C ALA A 127 -2.67 22.15 -8.42
N VAL A 128 -3.66 21.34 -8.81
CA VAL A 128 -5.07 21.70 -8.77
C VAL A 128 -5.45 22.04 -7.32
N ASP A 129 -6.04 23.22 -7.14
CA ASP A 129 -6.47 23.76 -5.85
C ASP A 129 -7.40 22.75 -5.14
N PRO A 130 -7.08 22.31 -3.91
CA PRO A 130 -7.96 21.46 -3.10
C PRO A 130 -9.38 22.00 -2.98
N ALA A 131 -9.57 23.33 -3.01
CA ALA A 131 -10.88 23.98 -2.88
C ALA A 131 -11.75 23.87 -4.14
N GLU A 132 -11.19 23.60 -5.32
CA GLU A 132 -11.95 23.42 -6.57
C GLU A 132 -12.59 22.02 -6.70
N ARG A 133 -12.23 21.08 -5.81
CA ARG A 133 -12.63 19.66 -5.83
C ARG A 133 -13.67 19.27 -4.78
N ASP A 134 -14.34 20.24 -4.16
CA ASP A 134 -15.33 19.98 -3.11
C ASP A 134 -16.70 19.57 -3.70
N ASP A 135 -16.67 18.62 -4.65
CA ASP A 135 -17.86 17.93 -5.14
C ASP A 135 -18.05 16.64 -4.32
N TRP A 136 -19.28 16.36 -3.92
CA TRP A 136 -19.63 15.17 -3.13
C TRP A 136 -19.33 13.86 -3.88
N LEU A 137 -19.19 13.93 -5.20
CA LEU A 137 -18.76 12.84 -6.07
C LEU A 137 -17.27 12.50 -5.93
N GLU A 138 -16.45 13.41 -5.41
CA GLU A 138 -15.01 13.21 -5.20
C GLU A 138 -14.66 12.80 -3.76
N LEU A 139 -15.66 12.51 -2.92
CA LEU A 139 -15.43 12.12 -1.53
C LEU A 139 -14.60 10.83 -1.47
N ASN A 140 -13.37 10.97 -1.01
CA ASN A 140 -12.44 9.88 -0.80
C ASN A 140 -11.91 9.95 0.65
N LEU A 141 -12.38 9.01 1.47
CA LEU A 141 -12.02 8.93 2.89
C LEU A 141 -10.54 8.67 3.12
N GLY A 142 -9.91 7.86 2.25
CA GLY A 142 -8.48 7.57 2.30
C GLY A 142 -7.65 8.83 2.08
N ARG A 143 -7.98 9.60 1.04
CA ARG A 143 -7.36 10.90 0.75
C ARG A 143 -7.50 11.88 1.92
N HIS A 144 -8.69 11.98 2.51
CA HIS A 144 -8.91 12.88 3.66
C HIS A 144 -7.97 12.54 4.82
N ARG A 145 -7.92 11.25 5.21
CA ARG A 145 -7.02 10.79 6.28
C ARG A 145 -5.55 10.99 5.93
N ALA A 146 -5.18 10.78 4.68
CA ALA A 146 -3.82 10.99 4.20
C ALA A 146 -3.40 12.46 4.32
N LEU A 147 -4.26 13.39 3.92
CA LEU A 147 -4.01 14.82 4.05
C LEU A 147 -3.86 15.24 5.52
N GLU A 148 -4.75 14.76 6.40
CA GLU A 148 -4.65 15.00 7.84
C GLU A 148 -3.34 14.48 8.44
N ALA A 149 -2.91 13.28 8.04
CA ALA A 149 -1.67 12.67 8.51
C ALA A 149 -0.42 13.36 7.94
N ARG A 150 -0.41 13.74 6.65
CA ARG A 150 0.69 14.52 6.04
C ARG A 150 0.85 15.88 6.71
N ALA A 151 -0.24 16.53 7.10
CA ALA A 151 -0.20 17.82 7.79
C ALA A 151 0.50 17.77 9.15
N GLN A 152 0.60 16.58 9.77
CA GLN A 152 1.31 16.39 11.04
C GLN A 152 2.83 16.22 10.86
N VAL A 153 3.30 15.95 9.64
CA VAL A 153 4.71 15.74 9.34
C VAL A 153 5.24 16.93 8.56
N THR A 154 6.27 17.59 9.10
CA THR A 154 6.90 18.73 8.44
C THR A 154 7.52 18.32 7.10
N PRO A 155 7.25 19.03 5.98
CA PRO A 155 7.87 18.71 4.71
C PRO A 155 9.39 18.95 4.73
N PRO A 156 10.16 18.23 3.89
CA PRO A 156 11.61 18.37 3.87
C PRO A 156 12.02 19.76 3.38
N SER A 157 13.05 20.35 3.99
CA SER A 157 13.57 21.67 3.61
C SER A 157 14.20 21.68 2.21
N GLU A 158 14.77 20.55 1.79
CA GLU A 158 15.39 20.37 0.47
C GLU A 158 14.93 19.04 -0.14
N PRO A 159 13.93 19.05 -1.05
CA PRO A 159 13.37 17.82 -1.63
C PRO A 159 14.41 16.97 -2.38
N ALA A 160 15.43 17.59 -2.95
CA ALA A 160 16.51 16.88 -3.66
C ALA A 160 17.30 15.92 -2.76
N THR A 161 17.36 16.18 -1.45
CA THR A 161 18.03 15.27 -0.50
C THR A 161 17.29 13.95 -0.31
N CYS A 162 16.01 13.89 -0.71
CA CYS A 162 15.21 12.67 -0.65
C CYS A 162 15.64 11.60 -1.64
N GLU A 163 16.34 11.96 -2.73
CA GLU A 163 16.86 10.98 -3.70
C GLU A 163 17.82 9.97 -3.04
N ALA A 164 18.61 10.40 -2.05
CA ALA A 164 19.53 9.52 -1.32
C ALA A 164 18.78 8.43 -0.53
N PHE A 165 17.59 8.72 -0.02
CA PHE A 165 16.75 7.73 0.65
C PHE A 165 16.11 6.76 -0.35
N PHE A 166 15.73 7.25 -1.53
CA PHE A 166 15.10 6.44 -2.58
C PHE A 166 16.07 5.52 -3.33
N ASP A 167 17.34 5.89 -3.46
CA ASP A 167 18.40 5.05 -4.06
C ASP A 167 18.89 3.91 -3.12
N GLY A 168 18.31 3.82 -1.90
CA GLY A 168 18.58 2.74 -0.96
C GLY A 168 19.72 3.01 0.03
N ASP A 169 20.31 4.21 0.07
CA ASP A 169 21.35 4.59 1.03
C ASP A 169 20.80 5.19 2.34
N ILE A 170 19.79 4.52 2.90
CA ILE A 170 19.04 4.98 4.07
C ILE A 170 19.92 5.10 5.33
N ARG A 171 20.96 4.25 5.43
CA ARG A 171 21.85 4.21 6.60
C ARG A 171 22.89 5.32 6.60
N ASN A 172 23.40 5.73 5.44
CA ASN A 172 24.29 6.88 5.38
C ASN A 172 23.49 8.19 5.37
N ALA A 173 22.31 8.20 4.73
CA ALA A 173 21.43 9.37 4.73
C ALA A 173 20.95 9.77 6.14
N SER A 174 20.68 8.78 7.01
CA SER A 174 20.35 9.04 8.43
C SER A 174 21.55 9.39 9.33
N ARG A 175 22.79 9.09 8.90
CA ARG A 175 24.02 9.32 9.68
C ARG A 175 24.80 10.57 9.29
N SER A 176 24.48 11.19 8.16
CA SER A 176 25.23 12.35 7.64
C SER A 176 24.92 13.67 8.38
N ARG A 177 24.36 13.59 9.59
CA ARG A 177 24.11 14.72 10.50
C ARG A 177 24.53 14.40 11.92
#